data_AF-A0A496LW32-F1
#
_entry.id   AF-A0A496LW32-F1
#
_cell.length_a   1.000
_cell.length_b   1.000
_cell.length_c   1.000
_cell.angle_alpha   90.00
_cell.angle_beta   90.00
_cell.angle_gamma   90.00
#
_symmetry.space_group_name_H-M   'P 1'
#
loop_
_entity.id
_entity.type
_entity.pdbx_description
1 polymer ?
#
loop_
_entity_poly.entity_id
_entity_poly.type
_entity_poly.pdbx_seq_one_letter_code
_entity_poly.pdbx_strand_id
1 'polypeptide(L)'
;MKKVILFFTAFFCLNFTNLSATPLEISQPDKSIKAGANVISSNLIDEILYLGTDGGELDIYDIKAGEFLEPIKFRTVKTHFSDAEPAKIFSIDRLGDALLVLAEMDYSERYLYVFKKEGTGWSEASNMRLENKSAKKA
;
A
#
# COMPACT_ATOMS: atom_id res chain seq x y z
N MET A 1 22.94 -6.69 -56.74
CA MET A 1 22.85 -5.97 -55.45
C MET A 1 21.57 -6.26 -54.68
N LYS A 2 20.36 -6.13 -55.28
CA LYS A 2 19.08 -6.44 -54.60
C LYS A 2 18.98 -7.85 -53.99
N LYS A 3 19.50 -8.88 -54.67
CA LYS A 3 19.50 -10.27 -54.18
C LYS A 3 20.45 -10.50 -52.98
N VAL A 4 21.53 -9.73 -52.86
CA VAL A 4 22.51 -9.83 -51.76
C VAL A 4 21.96 -9.12 -50.51
N ILE A 5 21.25 -8.01 -50.70
CA ILE A 5 20.56 -7.28 -49.62
C ILE A 5 19.42 -8.12 -49.02
N LEU A 6 18.64 -8.82 -49.85
CA LEU A 6 17.59 -9.75 -49.38
C LEU A 6 18.17 -10.92 -48.57
N PHE A 7 19.35 -11.41 -48.94
CA PHE A 7 20.02 -12.49 -48.23
C PHE A 7 20.52 -12.04 -46.85
N PHE A 8 21.07 -10.83 -46.75
CA PHE A 8 21.49 -10.24 -45.47
C PHE A 8 20.31 -9.90 -44.54
N THR A 9 19.17 -9.46 -45.07
CA THR A 9 17.97 -9.20 -44.27
C THR A 9 17.33 -10.50 -43.76
N ALA A 10 17.27 -11.55 -44.58
CA ALA A 10 16.79 -12.86 -44.15
C ALA A 10 17.68 -13.47 -43.04
N PHE A 11 19.01 -13.32 -43.15
CA PHE A 11 19.95 -13.79 -42.13
C PHE A 11 19.83 -12.99 -40.82
N PHE A 12 19.60 -11.68 -40.90
CA PHE A 12 19.38 -10.85 -39.71
C PHE A 12 18.06 -11.23 -39.00
N CYS A 13 16.97 -11.46 -39.73
CA CYS A 13 15.69 -11.86 -39.14
C CYS A 13 15.71 -13.26 -38.48
N LEU A 14 16.49 -14.22 -39.03
CA LEU A 14 16.62 -15.58 -38.47
C LEU A 14 17.41 -15.64 -37.15
N ASN A 15 18.19 -14.61 -36.83
CA ASN A 15 18.94 -14.54 -35.56
C ASN A 15 18.16 -13.86 -34.42
N PHE A 16 16.98 -13.28 -34.69
CA PHE A 16 16.14 -12.62 -33.67
C PHE A 16 15.16 -13.57 -32.97
N THR A 17 15.05 -14.83 -33.37
CA THR A 17 14.02 -15.75 -32.85
C THR A 17 14.44 -16.53 -31.60
N ASN A 18 15.64 -16.28 -31.04
CA ASN A 18 16.15 -17.00 -29.87
C ASN A 18 16.06 -16.20 -28.55
N LEU A 19 15.25 -15.15 -28.49
CA LEU A 19 14.93 -14.53 -27.20
C LEU A 19 13.85 -15.35 -26.49
N SER A 20 14.20 -16.57 -26.09
CA SER A 20 13.40 -17.36 -25.16
C SER A 20 13.42 -16.63 -23.82
N ALA A 21 12.37 -15.85 -23.54
CA ALA A 21 12.11 -15.33 -22.21
C ALA A 21 11.86 -16.53 -21.29
N THR A 22 12.91 -16.97 -20.58
CA THR A 22 12.75 -17.91 -19.48
C THR A 22 11.74 -17.30 -18.50
N PRO A 23 10.68 -18.02 -18.09
CA PRO A 23 9.77 -17.49 -17.09
C PRO A 23 10.58 -17.10 -15.85
N LEU A 24 10.34 -15.89 -15.35
CA LEU A 24 10.99 -15.40 -14.14
C LEU A 24 10.60 -16.32 -12.99
N GLU A 25 11.53 -17.18 -12.56
CA GLU A 25 11.32 -18.06 -11.42
C GLU A 25 11.45 -17.22 -10.15
N ILE A 26 10.32 -16.85 -9.55
CA ILE A 26 10.28 -16.15 -8.27
C ILE A 26 10.52 -17.17 -7.16
N SER A 27 11.79 -17.40 -6.83
CA SER A 27 12.20 -18.36 -5.78
C SER A 27 12.36 -17.73 -4.39
N GLN A 28 12.50 -16.41 -4.34
CA GLN A 28 12.67 -15.64 -3.10
C GLN A 28 12.03 -14.26 -3.24
N PRO A 29 11.60 -13.64 -2.12
CA PRO A 29 11.12 -12.26 -2.15
C PRO A 29 12.25 -11.32 -2.62
N ASP A 30 11.90 -10.37 -3.47
CA ASP A 30 12.83 -9.33 -3.93
C ASP A 30 13.29 -8.43 -2.77
N LYS A 31 12.39 -8.20 -1.80
CA LYS A 31 12.67 -7.40 -0.61
C LYS A 31 11.88 -7.90 0.58
N SER A 32 12.49 -7.82 1.76
CA SER A 32 11.84 -8.01 3.04
C SER A 32 11.95 -6.72 3.85
N ILE A 33 10.81 -6.25 4.36
CA ILE A 33 10.70 -5.05 5.18
C ILE A 33 10.02 -5.39 6.50
N LYS A 34 10.39 -4.68 7.58
CA LYS A 34 9.81 -4.86 8.91
C LYS A 34 8.95 -3.64 9.23
N ALA A 35 7.65 -3.83 9.31
CA ALA A 35 6.69 -2.82 9.77
C ALA A 35 6.80 -2.58 11.28
N GLY A 36 6.21 -1.48 11.76
CA GLY A 36 6.20 -1.09 13.18
C GLY A 36 5.36 -2.00 14.07
N ALA A 37 4.30 -2.60 13.52
CA ALA A 37 3.42 -3.56 14.18
C ALA A 37 2.86 -4.60 13.19
N ASN A 38 1.83 -5.38 13.58
CA ASN A 38 1.27 -6.37 12.66
C ASN A 38 0.51 -5.65 11.55
N VAL A 39 0.86 -5.94 10.30
CA VAL A 39 0.18 -5.41 9.13
C VAL A 39 -1.14 -6.16 8.94
N ILE A 40 -2.25 -5.44 8.99
CA ILE A 40 -3.60 -5.99 8.81
C ILE A 40 -4.28 -5.48 7.53
N SER A 41 -3.72 -4.47 6.89
CA SER A 41 -4.11 -4.02 5.55
C SER A 41 -2.92 -3.40 4.80
N SER A 42 -2.94 -3.43 3.47
CA SER A 42 -1.93 -2.78 2.66
C SER A 42 -2.51 -2.27 1.35
N ASN A 43 -1.90 -1.21 0.81
CA ASN A 43 -2.19 -0.74 -0.54
C ASN A 43 -0.91 -0.13 -1.16
N LEU A 44 -0.70 -0.37 -2.45
CA LEU A 44 0.43 0.16 -3.21
C LEU A 44 -0.08 1.26 -4.14
N ILE A 45 0.34 2.50 -3.90
CA ILE A 45 -0.13 3.68 -4.63
C ILE A 45 1.10 4.50 -5.03
N ASP A 46 1.30 4.70 -6.33
CA ASP A 46 2.45 5.46 -6.88
C ASP A 46 3.80 5.03 -6.28
N GLU A 47 4.04 3.71 -6.18
CA GLU A 47 5.27 3.11 -5.62
C GLU A 47 5.50 3.38 -4.12
N ILE A 48 4.51 3.97 -3.45
CA ILE A 48 4.46 4.06 -2.00
C ILE A 48 3.57 2.93 -1.49
N LEU A 49 4.14 2.10 -0.64
CA LEU A 49 3.44 1.02 0.04
C LEU A 49 2.93 1.54 1.38
N TYR A 50 1.61 1.63 1.50
CA TYR A 50 0.91 2.00 2.72
C TYR A 50 0.53 0.73 3.48
N LEU A 51 0.89 0.64 4.75
CA LEU A 51 0.68 -0.55 5.59
C LEU A 51 -0.13 -0.17 6.82
N GLY A 52 -1.41 -0.52 6.83
CA GLY A 52 -2.27 -0.33 7.98
C GLY A 52 -1.98 -1.38 9.03
N THR A 53 -1.66 -0.93 10.25
CA THR A 53 -1.29 -1.83 11.35
C THR A 53 -2.38 -1.93 12.40
N ASP A 54 -2.24 -2.93 13.29
CA ASP A 54 -2.95 -3.00 14.57
C ASP A 54 -2.22 -2.28 15.72
N GLY A 55 -1.13 -1.56 15.42
CA GLY A 55 -0.31 -0.82 16.37
C GLY A 55 -0.64 0.67 16.48
N GLY A 56 -1.73 1.14 15.85
CA GLY A 56 -2.15 2.54 15.89
C GLY A 56 -1.45 3.44 14.87
N GLU A 57 -0.78 2.88 13.87
CA GLU A 57 -0.06 3.65 12.87
C GLU A 57 -0.21 3.11 11.45
N LEU A 58 -0.25 4.02 10.48
CA LEU A 58 -0.12 3.73 9.07
C LEU A 58 1.34 3.92 8.68
N ASP A 59 2.06 2.82 8.49
CA ASP A 59 3.43 2.88 7.98
C ASP A 59 3.40 3.23 6.49
N ILE A 60 4.34 4.08 6.08
CA ILE A 60 4.46 4.56 4.71
C ILE A 60 5.86 4.21 4.22
N TYR A 61 5.95 3.32 3.24
CA TYR A 61 7.22 2.83 2.73
C TYR A 61 7.42 3.24 1.27
N ASP A 62 8.47 4.00 0.99
CA ASP A 62 8.87 4.32 -0.38
C ASP A 62 9.67 3.14 -0.95
N ILE A 63 9.11 2.44 -1.93
CA ILE A 63 9.76 1.26 -2.52
C ILE A 63 11.03 1.65 -3.27
N LYS A 64 11.04 2.81 -3.93
CA LYS A 64 12.16 3.31 -4.73
C LYS A 64 13.32 3.76 -3.85
N ALA A 65 13.04 4.59 -2.86
CA ALA A 65 14.06 5.05 -1.90
C ALA A 65 14.47 3.91 -0.95
N GLY A 66 13.57 2.95 -0.73
CA GLY A 66 13.81 1.79 0.11
C GLY A 66 13.75 2.07 1.60
N GLU A 67 13.06 3.14 2.00
CA GLU A 67 12.98 3.63 3.38
C GLU A 67 11.53 3.92 3.80
N PHE A 68 11.31 3.95 5.12
CA PHE A 68 10.05 4.41 5.68
C PHE A 68 10.03 5.94 5.76
N LEU A 69 8.91 6.52 5.34
CA LEU A 69 8.57 7.91 5.59
C LEU A 69 7.92 8.05 6.98
N GLU A 70 7.68 9.28 7.43
CA GLU A 70 6.98 9.51 8.69
C GLU A 70 5.59 8.87 8.67
N PRO A 71 5.27 7.97 9.63
CA PRO A 71 3.99 7.28 9.66
C PRO A 71 2.86 8.21 10.09
N ILE A 72 1.62 7.89 9.68
CA ILE A 72 0.44 8.56 10.24
C ILE A 72 0.05 7.84 11.52
N LYS A 73 0.19 8.54 12.65
CA LYS A 73 -0.16 7.99 13.97
C LYS A 73 -1.58 8.37 14.36
N PHE A 74 -2.30 7.39 14.89
CA PHE A 74 -3.63 7.57 15.44
C PHE A 74 -3.55 7.59 16.97
N ARG A 75 -4.48 8.31 17.60
CA ARG A 75 -4.61 8.26 19.07
C ARG A 75 -4.96 6.84 19.54
N THR A 76 -4.65 6.54 20.79
CA THR A 76 -5.18 5.34 21.45
C THR A 76 -6.70 5.41 21.55
N VAL A 77 -7.30 4.23 21.66
CA VAL A 77 -8.73 4.02 21.67
C VAL A 77 -9.17 3.36 22.98
N LYS A 78 -10.40 3.66 23.40
CA LYS A 78 -11.07 2.99 24.51
C LYS A 78 -11.86 1.80 23.99
N THR A 79 -11.81 0.70 24.72
CA THR A 79 -12.60 -0.50 24.45
C THR A 79 -13.48 -0.82 25.66
N HIS A 80 -14.26 -1.89 25.58
CA HIS A 80 -14.98 -2.40 26.74
C HIS A 80 -14.08 -3.07 27.78
N PHE A 81 -12.80 -3.29 27.46
CA PHE A 81 -11.86 -4.07 28.28
C PHE A 81 -10.63 -3.26 28.73
N SER A 82 -10.35 -2.12 28.10
CA SER A 82 -9.15 -1.31 28.33
C SER A 82 -9.41 0.14 27.93
N ASP A 83 -8.80 1.08 28.65
CA ASP A 83 -8.89 2.53 28.40
C ASP A 83 -7.86 3.04 27.40
N ALA A 84 -6.89 2.20 27.01
CA ALA A 84 -5.82 2.60 26.10
C ALA A 84 -5.33 1.40 25.28
N GLU A 85 -5.94 1.21 24.11
CA GLU A 85 -5.48 0.26 23.09
C GLU A 85 -5.04 1.02 21.83
N PRO A 86 -4.18 0.43 20.99
CA PRO A 86 -3.89 1.01 19.68
C PRO A 86 -5.10 0.96 18.74
N ALA A 87 -5.24 1.98 17.88
CA ALA A 87 -6.20 1.95 16.80
C ALA A 87 -5.82 0.89 15.75
N LYS A 88 -6.81 0.37 15.01
CA LYS A 88 -6.59 -0.61 13.94
C LYS A 88 -6.95 -0.02 12.59
N ILE A 89 -6.06 -0.15 11.60
CA ILE A 89 -6.25 0.43 10.28
C ILE A 89 -6.60 -0.66 9.28
N PHE A 90 -7.85 -0.64 8.81
CA PHE A 90 -8.47 -1.73 8.05
C PHE A 90 -8.43 -1.56 6.53
N SER A 91 -8.38 -0.33 6.03
CA SER A 91 -8.36 -0.09 4.59
C SER A 91 -7.67 1.23 4.30
N ILE A 92 -6.93 1.25 3.20
CA ILE A 92 -6.28 2.45 2.67
C ILE A 92 -6.63 2.54 1.20
N ASP A 93 -7.04 3.72 0.74
CA ASP A 93 -7.31 3.98 -0.67
C ASP A 93 -6.97 5.44 -1.00
N ARG A 94 -6.99 5.81 -2.28
CA ARG A 94 -6.76 7.17 -2.74
C ARG A 94 -7.89 7.64 -3.65
N LEU A 95 -8.37 8.85 -3.38
CA LEU A 95 -9.35 9.55 -4.21
C LEU A 95 -8.77 10.91 -4.62
N GLY A 96 -8.30 11.02 -5.86
CA GLY A 96 -7.60 12.21 -6.33
C GLY A 96 -6.34 12.46 -5.49
N ASP A 97 -6.24 13.62 -4.85
CA ASP A 97 -5.12 13.97 -3.97
C ASP A 97 -5.36 13.64 -2.49
N ALA A 98 -6.47 12.96 -2.19
CA ALA A 98 -6.81 12.56 -0.83
C ALA A 98 -6.44 11.10 -0.57
N LEU A 99 -5.82 10.84 0.58
CA LEU A 99 -5.65 9.49 1.12
C LEU A 99 -6.83 9.20 2.06
N LEU A 100 -7.50 8.09 1.81
CA LEU A 100 -8.65 7.62 2.57
C LEU A 100 -8.19 6.47 3.46
N VAL A 101 -8.44 6.57 4.77
CA VAL A 101 -8.03 5.57 5.75
C VAL A 101 -9.21 5.16 6.61
N LEU A 102 -9.58 3.88 6.57
CA LEU A 102 -10.59 3.32 7.45
C LEU A 102 -9.92 2.80 8.72
N ALA A 103 -10.23 3.41 9.85
CA ALA A 103 -9.71 3.02 11.16
C ALA A 103 -10.83 2.61 12.11
N GLU A 104 -10.52 1.70 13.04
CA GLU A 104 -11.34 1.43 14.22
C GLU A 104 -10.88 2.31 15.39
N MET A 105 -11.84 3.02 15.96
CA MET A 105 -11.69 3.96 17.05
C MET A 105 -12.41 3.43 18.31
N ASP A 106 -12.76 4.32 19.24
CA ASP A 106 -13.37 3.95 20.51
C ASP A 106 -14.59 3.03 20.33
N TYR A 107 -14.72 2.03 21.19
CA TYR A 107 -15.84 1.09 21.22
C TYR A 107 -16.13 0.42 19.87
N SER A 108 -15.06 0.11 19.12
CA SER A 108 -15.10 -0.51 17.80
C SER A 108 -15.86 0.32 16.75
N GLU A 109 -15.97 1.64 16.95
CA GLU A 109 -16.51 2.54 15.94
C GLU A 109 -15.59 2.62 14.72
N ARG A 110 -16.17 2.71 13.52
CA ARG A 110 -15.39 2.84 12.29
C ARG A 110 -15.40 4.28 11.83
N TYR A 111 -14.21 4.82 11.57
CA TYR A 111 -14.03 6.17 11.05
C TYR A 111 -13.34 6.11 9.70
N LEU A 112 -13.87 6.84 8.72
CA LEU A 112 -13.17 7.15 7.49
C LEU A 112 -12.45 8.48 7.69
N TYR A 113 -11.13 8.42 7.75
CA TYR A 113 -10.25 9.58 7.76
C TYR A 113 -9.92 9.99 6.33
N VAL A 114 -9.87 11.29 6.10
CA VAL A 114 -9.47 11.90 4.84
C VAL A 114 -8.24 12.75 5.12
N PHE A 115 -7.11 12.35 4.55
CA PHE A 115 -5.88 13.11 4.59
C PHE A 115 -5.64 13.83 3.27
N LYS A 116 -5.05 15.02 3.34
CA LYS A 116 -4.54 15.73 2.17
C LYS A 116 -3.03 15.74 2.20
N LYS A 117 -2.43 15.75 1.01
CA LYS A 117 -0.99 15.86 0.88
C LYS A 117 -0.54 17.26 1.29
N GLU A 118 0.46 17.33 2.17
CA GLU A 118 1.07 18.58 2.64
C GLU A 118 2.59 18.43 2.58
N GLY A 119 3.20 19.02 1.55
CA GLY A 119 4.60 18.78 1.22
C GLY A 119 4.85 17.31 0.89
N THR A 120 5.74 16.67 1.65
CA THR A 120 6.05 15.23 1.54
C THR A 120 5.18 14.35 2.43
N GLY A 121 4.35 14.94 3.30
CA GLY A 121 3.54 14.23 4.29
C GLY A 121 2.04 14.31 4.04
N TRP A 122 1.29 13.91 5.07
CA TRP A 122 -0.17 13.90 5.10
C TRP A 122 -0.67 14.68 6.31
N SER A 123 -1.68 15.51 6.10
CA SER A 123 -2.42 16.17 7.19
C SER A 123 -3.88 15.76 7.18
N GLU A 124 -4.43 15.50 8.37
CA GLU A 124 -5.84 15.15 8.51
C GLU A 124 -6.69 16.35 8.08
N ALA A 125 -7.47 16.18 7.02
CA ALA A 125 -8.38 17.20 6.53
C ALA A 125 -9.77 17.08 7.15
N SER A 126 -10.23 15.85 7.38
CA SER A 126 -11.50 15.55 8.04
C SER A 126 -11.57 14.06 8.41
N ASN A 127 -12.50 13.71 9.29
CA ASN A 127 -12.90 12.34 9.52
C ASN A 127 -14.42 12.25 9.66
N MET A 128 -14.98 11.07 9.38
CA MET A 128 -16.39 10.79 9.57
C MET A 128 -16.58 9.43 10.22
N ARG A 129 -17.44 9.38 11.23
CA ARG A 129 -17.92 8.12 11.79
C ARG A 129 -18.84 7.43 10.79
N LEU A 130 -18.61 6.15 10.56
CA LEU A 130 -19.46 5.29 9.74
C LEU A 130 -20.48 4.58 10.64
N GLU A 131 -21.73 4.51 10.17
CA GLU A 131 -22.82 3.83 10.88
C GLU A 131 -22.70 2.30 10.80
N ASN A 132 -21.96 1.79 9.81
CA ASN A 132 -21.86 0.37 9.56
C ASN A 132 -21.03 -0.33 10.64
N LYS A 133 -21.71 -1.05 11.53
CA LYS A 133 -21.10 -1.98 12.47
C LYS A 133 -20.99 -3.34 11.78
N SER A 134 -19.77 -3.84 11.62
CA SER A 134 -19.53 -5.19 11.07
C SER A 134 -20.18 -6.31 11.91
N ALA A 135 -20.67 -6.01 13.11
CA ALA A 135 -21.49 -6.93 13.90
C ALA A 135 -22.98 -6.71 13.58
N LYS A 136 -23.53 -7.51 12.66
CA LYS A 136 -24.94 -7.88 12.81
C LYS A 136 -25.03 -8.58 14.16
N LYS A 137 -25.89 -8.08 15.06
CA LYS A 137 -26.33 -8.87 16.22
C LYS A 137 -26.80 -10.22 15.68
N ALA A 138 -26.09 -11.28 16.04
CA ALA A 138 -26.63 -12.64 15.99
C ALA A 138 -27.76 -12.76 17.02
#